data_AF-A0A926CG33-F1
#
_entry.id   AF-A0A926CG33-F1
#
_cell.length_a   1.000
_cell.length_b   1.000
_cell.length_c   1.000
_cell.angle_alpha   90.00
_cell.angle_beta   90.00
_cell.angle_gamma   90.00
#
_symmetry.space_group_name_H-M   'P 1'
#
loop_
_entity.id
_entity.type
_entity.pdbx_description
1 polymer ?
#
loop_
_entity_poly.entity_id
_entity_poly.type
_entity_poly.pdbx_seq_one_letter_code
_entity_poly.pdbx_strand_id
1 'polypeptide(L)' 'MITTRQAAQRLGVTERQVQRYVHAGQLQAQQLGNYSTAPWAIDEASLEHYIATRAQQRKQQRPVAPTTGA' A
#
# COMPACT_ATOMS: atom_id res chain seq x y z
N MET A 1 12.63 -9.13 0.29
CA MET A 1 12.38 -7.78 -0.25
C MET A 1 11.90 -7.91 -1.69
N ILE A 2 10.91 -7.10 -2.07
CA ILE A 2 10.29 -7.11 -3.40
C ILE A 2 10.45 -5.76 -4.07
N THR A 3 10.35 -5.72 -5.40
CA THR A 3 10.46 -4.46 -6.15
C THR A 3 9.15 -3.67 -6.13
N THR A 4 9.22 -2.37 -6.43
CA THR A 4 8.04 -1.50 -6.63
C THR A 4 7.03 -2.12 -7.59
N ARG A 5 7.50 -2.71 -8.69
CA ARG A 5 6.65 -3.39 -9.69
C ARG A 5 5.93 -4.61 -9.12
N GLN A 6 6.62 -5.46 -8.36
CA GLN A 6 6.00 -6.62 -7.72
C GLN A 6 4.98 -6.20 -6.66
N ALA A 7 5.31 -5.20 -5.84
CA ALA A 7 4.37 -4.65 -4.86
C ALA A 7 3.13 -4.06 -5.54
N ALA A 8 3.31 -3.35 -6.65
CA ALA A 8 2.23 -2.79 -7.46
C ALA A 8 1.29 -3.90 -7.97
N GLN A 9 1.85 -4.99 -8.50
CA GLN A 9 1.07 -6.15 -8.95
C GLN A 9 0.31 -6.82 -7.81
N ARG A 10 0.91 -6.97 -6.62
CA ARG A 10 0.22 -7.57 -5.46
C ARG A 10 -0.89 -6.67 -4.89
N LEU A 11 -0.67 -5.37 -4.87
CA LEU A 11 -1.67 -4.39 -4.39
C LEU A 11 -2.77 -4.11 -5.44
N GLY A 12 -2.56 -4.48 -6.70
CA GLY A 12 -3.44 -4.08 -7.81
C GLY A 12 -3.43 -2.56 -8.06
N VAL A 13 -2.29 -1.90 -7.84
CA VAL A 13 -2.12 -0.44 -7.99
C VAL A 13 -0.97 -0.14 -8.96
N THR A 14 -0.78 1.14 -9.31
CA THR A 14 0.36 1.56 -10.13
C THR A 14 1.64 1.75 -9.31
N GLU A 15 2.80 1.62 -9.94
CA GLU A 15 4.11 1.85 -9.29
C GLU A 15 4.22 3.25 -8.68
N ARG A 16 3.65 4.26 -9.33
CA ARG A 16 3.56 5.64 -8.82
C ARG A 16 2.76 5.71 -7.51
N GLN A 17 1.71 4.90 -7.38
CA GLN A 17 0.92 4.82 -6.16
C GLN A 17 1.71 4.13 -5.04
N VAL A 18 2.47 3.08 -5.36
CA VAL A 18 3.37 2.43 -4.40
C VAL A 18 4.42 3.41 -3.88
N GLN A 19 5.07 4.17 -4.77
CA GLN A 19 5.99 5.24 -4.36
C GLN A 19 5.33 6.25 -3.44
N ARG A 20 4.08 6.65 -3.74
CA ARG A 20 3.32 7.55 -2.86
C ARG A 20 3.11 6.96 -1.47
N TYR A 21 2.82 5.67 -1.33
CA TYR A 21 2.67 5.01 -0.02
C TYR A 21 3.99 4.93 0.74
N VAL A 22 5.11 4.70 0.05
CA VAL A 22 6.45 4.76 0.63
C VAL A 22 6.75 6.17 1.14
N HIS A 23 6.53 7.20 0.30
CA HIS A 23 6.72 8.60 0.70
C HIS A 23 5.79 9.05 1.83
N ALA A 24 4.59 8.48 1.91
CA ALA A 24 3.65 8.71 3.00
C ALA A 24 3.97 7.92 4.29
N GLY A 25 5.05 7.11 4.30
CA GLY A 25 5.44 6.29 5.44
C GLY A 25 4.50 5.11 5.71
N GLN A 26 3.65 4.75 4.76
CA GLN A 26 2.68 3.64 4.90
C GLN A 26 3.27 2.28 4.54
N LEU A 27 4.37 2.26 3.78
CA LEU A 27 5.12 1.06 3.42
C LEU A 27 6.59 1.26 3.77
N GLN A 28 7.20 0.29 4.45
CA GLN A 28 8.64 0.27 4.61
C GLN A 28 9.30 -0.11 3.29
N ALA A 29 10.14 0.78 2.79
CA ALA A 29 10.98 0.51 1.63
C ALA A 29 12.35 1.14 1.81
N GLN A 30 13.34 0.48 1.23
CA GLN A 30 14.71 0.93 1.18
C GLN A 30 15.08 1.23 -0.27
N GLN A 31 15.62 2.43 -0.50
CA GLN A 31 16.12 2.79 -1.82
C GLN A 31 17.45 2.05 -2.07
N LEU A 32 17.56 1.33 -3.18
CA LEU A 32 18.76 0.52 -3.52
C LEU A 32 19.90 1.36 -4.14
N GLY A 33 19.84 2.69 -4.04
CA GLY A 33 20.84 3.58 -4.60
C GLY A 33 20.65 5.02 -4.14
N ASN A 34 21.67 5.84 -4.34
CA ASN A 34 21.72 7.22 -3.86
C ASN A 34 21.26 8.25 -4.92
N TYR A 35 20.57 7.79 -5.98
CA TYR A 35 20.09 8.60 -7.10
C TYR A 35 18.57 8.58 -7.17
N SER A 36 17.94 9.66 -7.62
CA SER A 36 16.48 9.84 -7.62
C SER A 36 15.71 8.78 -8.42
N THR A 37 16.37 8.12 -9.37
CA THR A 37 15.81 7.03 -10.19
C THR A 37 16.14 5.63 -9.66
N ALA A 38 16.78 5.52 -8.50
CA ALA A 38 17.13 4.23 -7.91
C ALA A 38 15.86 3.43 -7.59
N PRO A 39 15.88 2.11 -7.86
CA PRO A 39 14.75 1.25 -7.55
C PRO A 39 14.53 1.16 -6.04
N TRP A 40 13.26 1.04 -5.65
CA TRP A 40 12.85 0.85 -4.26
C TRP A 40 12.68 -0.64 -3.97
N ALA A 41 13.33 -1.12 -2.92
CA ALA A 41 13.13 -2.44 -2.35
C ALA A 41 12.15 -2.32 -1.19
N ILE A 42 10.95 -2.86 -1.38
CA ILE A 42 9.89 -2.82 -0.38
C ILE A 42 9.99 -4.08 0.49
N ASP A 43 9.81 -3.89 1.80
CA ASP A 43 9.72 -5.01 2.72
C ASP A 43 8.40 -5.76 2.53
N GLU A 44 8.50 -7.08 2.37
CA GLU A 44 7.34 -7.91 2.04
C GLU A 44 6.38 -8.02 3.24
N ALA A 45 6.90 -8.12 4.46
CA ALA A 45 6.07 -8.19 5.66
C ALA A 45 5.31 -6.87 5.89
N SER A 46 5.96 -5.73 5.64
CA SER A 46 5.30 -4.42 5.68
C SER A 46 4.18 -4.32 4.65
N LEU A 47 4.39 -4.84 3.43
CA LEU A 47 3.36 -4.89 2.39
C LEU A 47 2.14 -5.72 2.81
N GLU A 48 2.36 -6.92 3.34
CA GLU A 48 1.28 -7.80 3.80
C GLU A 48 0.49 -7.15 4.94
N HIS A 49 1.19 -6.52 5.89
CA HIS A 49 0.55 -5.78 6.98
C HIS A 49 -0.33 -4.63 6.46
N TYR A 50 0.15 -3.90 5.46
CA TYR A 50 -0.61 -2.84 4.82
C TYR A 50 -1.87 -3.38 4.11
N ILE A 51 -1.75 -4.50 3.38
CA ILE A 51 -2.89 -5.16 2.71
C ILE A 51 -3.93 -5.59 3.74
N ALA A 52 -3.51 -6.25 4.83
CA ALA A 52 -4.38 -6.69 5.90
C ALA A 52 -5.12 -5.52 6.56
N THR A 53 -4.40 -4.44 6.88
CA THR A 53 -4.96 -3.23 7.49
C THR A 53 -5.97 -2.56 6.55
N ARG A 54 -5.65 -2.45 5.25
CA ARG A 54 -6.56 -1.84 4.28
C ARG A 54 -7.83 -2.67 4.10
N ALA A 55 -7.73 -4.00 4.09
CA ALA A 55 -8.88 -4.89 4.03
C ALA A 55 -9.80 -4.72 5.24
N GLN A 56 -9.24 -4.53 6.44
CA GLN A 56 -10.00 -4.24 7.66
C GLN A 56 -10.67 -2.86 7.61
N GLN A 57 -9.95 -1.81 7.20
CA GLN A 57 -10.52 -0.47 7.06
C GLN A 57 -11.67 -0.44 6.07
N ARG A 58 -11.55 -1.16 4.94
CA ARG A 58 -12.63 -1.22 3.93
C ARG A 58 -13.88 -1.94 4.43
N LYS A 59 -13.73 -2.94 5.33
CA LYS A 59 -14.86 -3.58 6.02
C LYS A 59 -15.51 -2.65 7.04
N GLN A 60 -14.72 -1.86 7.76
CA GLN A 60 -15.22 -0.91 8.77
C GLN A 60 -15.83 0.36 8.16
N GLN A 61 -15.35 0.80 7.00
CA GLN A 61 -15.84 1.98 6.26
C GLN A 61 -17.06 1.69 5.37
N ARG A 62 -17.70 0.53 5.53
CA ARG A 62 -19.03 0.29 4.99
C ARG A 62 -20.02 0.58 6.13
N PRO A 63 -20.39 1.84 6.40
CA PRO A 63 -21.53 2.08 7.25
C PRO A 63 -22.70 1.44 6.52
N VAL A 64 -23.26 0.41 7.14
CA VAL A 64 -24.68 0.12 6.98
C VAL A 64 -25.39 1.45 7.19
N ALA A 65 -25.81 2.10 6.11
CA ALA A 65 -26.72 3.22 6.22
C ALA A 65 -27.90 2.72 7.04
N PRO A 66 -28.25 3.33 8.18
CA PRO A 66 -29.53 3.04 8.79
C PRO A 66 -30.58 3.48 7.78
N THR A 67 -31.23 2.52 7.11
CA THR A 67 -32.51 2.74 6.46
C THR A 67 -33.49 3.16 7.55
N THR A 68 -33.57 4.47 7.77
CA THR A 68 -34.67 5.16 8.44
C THR A 68 -35.52 5.66 7.26
N GLY A 69 -36.70 5.15 6.95
CA GLY A 69 -37.75 4.70 7.85
C GLY A 69 -38.66 5.90 8.15
N ALA A 70 -39.44 6.35 7.15
CA ALA A 70 -40.66 7.15 7.28
C ALA A 70 -41.43 7.11 5.95
#